data_AF-A0A7S0MPH9-F1
#
_entry.id   AF-A0A7S0MPH9-F1
#
_cell.length_a   1.000
_cell.length_b   1.000
_cell.length_c   1.000
_cell.angle_alpha   90.00
_cell.angle_beta   90.00
_cell.angle_gamma   90.00
#
_symmetry.space_group_name_H-M   'P 1'
#
loop_
_entity.id
_entity.type
_entity.pdbx_description
1 polymer ?
#
loop_
_entity_poly.entity_id
_entity_poly.type
_entity_poly.pdbx_seq_one_letter_code
_entity_poly.pdbx_strand_id
1 'polypeptide(L)'
;VNTPPGAYDLYSEHATLSSLARLIFERPDVRRWLFKIDDEFGGRGHAWLDAPSLPSHSALAREKERSMQLWLDPAKQEAAVGKILEELVRLVPKKAQVGRRELYPTWEAFLETFCRVGGVIEAVPNAACDCPSANLLIEPGGGVVLHSTHDHLWTADYRHVAAACPQRSAAHAAVRDAAA
;
A
#
# COMPACT_ATOMS: atom_id res chain seq x y z
N VAL A 1 -5.03 -6.50 -15.02
CA VAL A 1 -3.89 -6.75 -14.11
C VAL A 1 -4.42 -6.76 -12.69
N ASN A 2 -4.02 -7.74 -11.87
CA ASN A 2 -4.40 -7.76 -10.45
C ASN A 2 -3.59 -6.70 -9.70
N THR A 3 -4.26 -5.75 -9.06
CA THR A 3 -3.64 -4.71 -8.24
C THR A 3 -4.01 -4.91 -6.77
N PRO A 4 -3.13 -4.53 -5.83
CA PRO A 4 -3.50 -4.52 -4.43
C PRO A 4 -4.70 -3.59 -4.21
N PRO A 5 -5.60 -3.93 -3.26
CA PRO A 5 -6.57 -2.97 -2.75
C PRO A 5 -5.87 -1.70 -2.30
N GLY A 6 -6.43 -0.53 -2.62
CA GLY A 6 -5.77 0.72 -2.37
C GLY A 6 -6.58 1.93 -2.80
N ALA A 7 -6.01 3.11 -2.57
CA ALA A 7 -6.53 4.39 -2.99
C ALA A 7 -5.42 5.17 -3.69
N TYR A 8 -5.73 5.77 -4.84
CA TYR A 8 -4.79 6.41 -5.76
C TYR A 8 -5.17 7.88 -5.93
N ASP A 9 -4.30 8.68 -6.55
CA ASP A 9 -4.58 10.08 -6.90
C ASP A 9 -4.87 10.96 -5.65
N LEU A 10 -4.07 10.77 -4.60
CA LEU A 10 -4.25 11.44 -3.31
C LEU A 10 -3.32 12.67 -3.17
N TYR A 11 -3.90 13.85 -3.01
CA TYR A 11 -3.16 15.13 -2.91
C TYR A 11 -3.44 15.93 -1.62
N SER A 12 -4.11 15.33 -0.64
CA SER A 12 -4.33 16.00 0.65
C SER A 12 -4.39 15.00 1.78
N GLU A 13 -3.93 15.42 2.96
CA GLU A 13 -3.97 14.58 4.16
C GLU A 13 -5.40 14.12 4.48
N HIS A 14 -6.39 15.00 4.36
CA HIS A 14 -7.79 14.64 4.62
C HIS A 14 -8.28 13.54 3.69
N ALA A 15 -8.04 13.65 2.38
CA ALA A 15 -8.42 12.63 1.41
C ALA A 15 -7.68 11.30 1.67
N THR A 16 -6.39 11.37 1.97
CA THR A 16 -5.55 10.22 2.32
C THR A 16 -6.09 9.47 3.55
N LEU A 17 -6.33 10.18 4.65
CA LEU A 17 -6.80 9.57 5.90
C LEU A 17 -8.24 9.05 5.78
N SER A 18 -9.11 9.77 5.07
CA SER A 18 -10.50 9.34 4.83
C SER A 18 -10.54 8.08 3.96
N SER A 19 -9.69 8.01 2.94
CA SER A 19 -9.55 6.83 2.09
C SER A 19 -8.99 5.64 2.88
N LEU A 20 -7.97 5.87 3.70
CA LEU A 20 -7.42 4.84 4.57
C LEU A 20 -8.44 4.32 5.59
N ALA A 21 -9.27 5.20 6.17
CA ALA A 21 -10.30 4.79 7.12
C ALA A 21 -11.30 3.81 6.48
N ARG A 22 -11.76 4.12 5.25
CA ARG A 22 -12.64 3.24 4.47
C ARG A 22 -11.94 1.93 4.11
N LEU A 23 -10.69 1.99 3.67
CA LEU A 23 -9.89 0.81 3.33
C LEU A 23 -9.72 -0.14 4.54
N ILE A 24 -9.38 0.39 5.72
CA ILE A 24 -9.25 -0.39 6.95
C ILE A 24 -10.60 -1.00 7.36
N PHE A 25 -11.69 -0.24 7.23
CA PHE A 25 -13.03 -0.75 7.48
C PHE A 25 -13.36 -1.89 6.51
N GLU A 26 -13.22 -1.72 5.21
CA GLU A 26 -13.56 -2.73 4.22
C GLU A 26 -12.69 -3.99 4.35
N ARG A 27 -11.41 -3.80 4.68
CA ARG A 27 -10.35 -4.81 4.69
C ARG A 27 -9.64 -4.91 6.05
N PRO A 28 -10.33 -5.33 7.12
CA PRO A 28 -9.73 -5.49 8.45
C PRO A 28 -8.74 -6.68 8.52
N ASP A 29 -8.67 -7.49 7.46
CA ASP A 29 -7.68 -8.55 7.27
C ASP A 29 -6.29 -8.03 6.91
N VAL A 30 -6.21 -6.82 6.34
CA VAL A 30 -4.96 -6.19 5.92
C VAL A 30 -4.27 -5.58 7.14
N ARG A 31 -3.12 -6.14 7.51
CA ARG A 31 -2.39 -5.69 8.71
C ARG A 31 -1.55 -4.44 8.47
N ARG A 32 -1.14 -4.17 7.24
CA ARG A 32 -0.25 -3.05 6.91
C ARG A 32 -0.71 -2.34 5.64
N TRP A 33 -0.72 -1.02 5.72
CA TRP A 33 -1.00 -0.13 4.61
C TRP A 33 0.26 0.66 4.27
N LEU A 34 0.65 0.64 3.00
CA LEU A 34 1.85 1.29 2.47
C LEU A 34 1.43 2.57 1.72
N PHE A 35 2.01 3.70 2.11
CA PHE A 35 1.92 4.98 1.40
C PHE A 35 3.12 5.07 0.45
N LYS A 36 2.88 5.48 -0.80
CA LYS A 36 3.93 5.73 -1.80
C LYS A 36 3.75 7.10 -2.42
N ILE A 37 4.83 7.86 -2.50
CA ILE A 37 4.92 9.12 -3.26
C ILE A 37 5.12 8.78 -4.74
N ASP A 38 4.33 9.39 -5.63
CA ASP A 38 4.24 8.99 -7.03
C ASP A 38 5.53 9.20 -7.85
N ASP A 39 6.33 10.23 -7.54
CA ASP A 39 7.56 10.57 -8.27
C ASP A 39 8.84 9.99 -7.64
N GLU A 40 8.70 9.08 -6.67
CA GLU A 40 9.81 8.44 -5.99
C GLU A 40 10.08 7.00 -6.47
N PHE A 41 11.33 6.55 -6.33
CA PHE A 41 11.76 5.22 -6.79
C PHE A 41 12.61 4.51 -5.73
N GLY A 42 12.80 3.19 -5.87
CA GLY A 42 13.65 2.40 -4.97
C GLY A 42 13.19 2.42 -3.50
N GLY A 43 11.89 2.60 -3.27
CA GLY A 43 11.27 2.73 -1.96
C GLY A 43 11.62 4.01 -1.21
N ARG A 44 12.11 5.03 -1.91
CA ARG A 44 12.47 6.32 -1.29
C ARG A 44 11.28 7.06 -0.70
N GLY A 45 10.15 7.03 -1.40
CA GLY A 45 8.89 7.65 -0.99
C GLY A 45 7.95 6.71 -0.27
N HIS A 46 8.45 5.69 0.44
CA HIS A 46 7.62 4.76 1.20
C HIS A 46 7.44 5.19 2.66
N ALA A 47 6.21 5.12 3.14
CA ALA A 47 5.88 5.09 4.56
C ALA A 47 4.80 4.03 4.79
N TRP A 48 4.62 3.54 6.01
CA TRP A 48 3.57 2.56 6.29
C TRP A 48 2.93 2.71 7.67
N LEU A 49 1.70 2.23 7.78
CA LEU A 49 0.95 2.11 9.03
C LEU A 49 0.54 0.66 9.24
N ASP A 50 0.85 0.11 10.41
CA ASP A 50 0.32 -1.19 10.83
C ASP A 50 -1.07 -0.98 11.44
N ALA A 51 -2.12 -1.50 10.80
CA ALA A 51 -3.51 -1.34 11.23
C ALA A 51 -3.78 -1.82 12.67
N PRO A 52 -3.13 -2.89 13.19
CA PRO A 52 -3.23 -3.27 14.61
C PRO A 52 -2.75 -2.21 15.60
N SER A 53 -2.06 -1.15 15.16
CA SER A 53 -1.71 0.00 16.02
C SER A 53 -2.91 0.88 16.39
N LEU A 54 -4.04 0.72 15.69
CA LEU A 54 -5.29 1.42 15.96
C LEU A 54 -6.10 0.69 17.04
N PRO A 55 -6.56 1.39 18.10
CA PRO A 55 -7.38 0.80 19.15
C PRO A 55 -8.64 0.07 18.64
N SER A 56 -9.28 0.62 17.61
CA SER A 56 -10.50 0.05 17.02
C SER A 56 -10.28 -1.25 16.22
N HIS A 57 -9.06 -1.54 15.78
CA HIS A 57 -8.78 -2.60 14.79
C HIS A 57 -9.28 -3.99 15.21
N SER A 58 -8.99 -4.41 16.44
CA SER A 58 -9.40 -5.74 16.94
C SER A 58 -10.92 -5.87 17.10
N ALA A 59 -11.61 -4.78 17.44
CA ALA A 59 -13.07 -4.75 17.55
C ALA A 59 -13.73 -4.84 16.16
N LEU A 60 -13.18 -4.13 15.17
CA LEU A 60 -13.65 -4.17 13.78
C LEU A 60 -13.58 -5.58 13.19
N ALA A 61 -12.44 -6.26 13.36
CA ALA A 61 -12.27 -7.63 12.86
C ALA A 61 -13.31 -8.60 13.47
N ARG A 62 -13.57 -8.48 14.78
CA ARG A 62 -14.57 -9.29 15.50
C ARG A 62 -16.00 -8.99 15.07
N GLU A 63 -16.31 -7.71 14.83
CA GLU A 63 -17.67 -7.31 14.44
C GLU A 63 -18.03 -7.80 13.03
N LYS A 64 -17.08 -7.73 12.08
CA LYS A 64 -17.24 -8.28 10.73
C LYS A 64 -17.54 -9.79 10.76
N GLU A 65 -16.81 -10.53 11.59
CA GLU A 65 -17.00 -11.97 11.77
C GLU A 65 -18.35 -12.30 12.43
N ARG A 66 -18.78 -11.48 13.38
CA ARG A 66 -20.01 -11.72 14.18
C ARG A 66 -21.29 -11.59 13.37
N SER A 67 -21.40 -10.59 12.49
CA SER A 67 -22.63 -10.38 11.71
C SER A 67 -22.41 -9.56 10.45
N MET A 68 -22.42 -10.23 9.30
CA MET A 68 -22.38 -9.57 7.99
C MET A 68 -23.59 -8.64 7.75
N GLN A 69 -24.77 -8.97 8.27
CA GLN A 69 -25.95 -8.12 8.08
C GLN A 69 -25.80 -6.78 8.82
N LEU A 70 -25.28 -6.80 10.05
CA LEU A 70 -24.98 -5.57 10.78
C LEU A 70 -23.79 -4.81 10.18
N TRP A 71 -22.83 -5.53 9.60
CA TRP A 71 -21.69 -4.94 8.91
C TRP A 71 -22.07 -4.17 7.63
N LEU A 72 -23.17 -4.58 6.98
CA LEU A 72 -23.70 -3.96 5.77
C LEU A 72 -24.66 -2.78 6.05
N ASP A 73 -24.94 -2.47 7.32
CA ASP A 73 -25.79 -1.34 7.69
C ASP A 73 -25.07 0.01 7.42
N PRO A 74 -25.59 0.88 6.54
CA PRO A 74 -24.89 2.11 6.15
C PRO A 74 -24.61 3.08 7.31
N ALA A 75 -25.51 3.18 8.29
CA ALA A 75 -25.32 4.08 9.42
C ALA A 75 -24.21 3.57 10.34
N LYS A 76 -24.12 2.24 10.53
CA LYS A 76 -23.02 1.63 11.27
C LYS A 76 -21.69 1.73 10.53
N GLN A 77 -21.69 1.55 9.20
CA GLN A 77 -20.50 1.73 8.38
C GLN A 77 -19.93 3.15 8.54
N GLU A 78 -20.78 4.17 8.37
CA GLU A 78 -20.34 5.57 8.50
C GLU A 78 -19.82 5.87 9.90
N ALA A 79 -20.50 5.40 10.95
CA ALA A 79 -20.04 5.56 12.33
C ALA A 79 -18.69 4.85 12.59
N ALA A 80 -18.50 3.65 12.04
CA ALA A 80 -17.25 2.91 12.17
C ALA A 80 -16.09 3.60 11.42
N VAL A 81 -16.32 4.03 10.18
CA VAL A 81 -15.35 4.76 9.37
C VAL A 81 -14.98 6.09 10.03
N GLY A 82 -15.95 6.84 10.54
CA GLY A 82 -15.71 8.09 11.28
C GLY A 82 -14.82 7.88 12.50
N LYS A 83 -15.07 6.83 13.30
CA LYS A 83 -14.23 6.48 14.44
C LYS A 83 -12.80 6.13 14.03
N ILE A 84 -12.63 5.36 12.95
CA ILE A 84 -11.29 5.04 12.42
C ILE A 84 -10.58 6.31 11.97
N LEU A 85 -11.27 7.21 11.26
CA LEU A 85 -10.72 8.49 10.81
C LEU A 85 -10.24 9.35 11.98
N GLU A 86 -11.03 9.48 13.04
CA GLU A 86 -10.62 10.19 14.27
C GLU A 86 -9.35 9.58 14.89
N GLU A 87 -9.25 8.25 14.94
CA GLU A 87 -8.05 7.56 15.40
C GLU A 87 -6.86 7.84 14.49
N LEU A 88 -7.05 7.78 13.17
CA LEU A 88 -6.01 8.02 12.18
C LEU A 88 -5.44 9.43 12.27
N VAL A 89 -6.28 10.47 12.32
CA VAL A 89 -5.85 11.87 12.46
C VAL A 89 -4.93 12.05 13.68
N ARG A 90 -5.25 11.38 14.79
CA ARG A 90 -4.46 11.48 16.03
C ARG A 90 -3.20 10.62 16.03
N LEU A 91 -3.25 9.44 15.41
CA LEU A 91 -2.25 8.39 15.60
C LEU A 91 -1.27 8.26 14.43
N VAL A 92 -1.68 8.55 13.20
CA VAL A 92 -0.82 8.40 12.01
C VAL A 92 0.48 9.20 12.16
N PRO A 93 0.49 10.49 12.56
CA PRO A 93 1.76 11.23 12.75
C PRO A 93 2.72 10.61 13.79
N LYS A 94 2.19 9.78 14.70
CA LYS A 94 2.94 9.16 15.80
C LYS A 94 3.31 7.70 15.54
N LYS A 95 2.57 7.02 14.67
CA LYS A 95 2.62 5.57 14.46
C LYS A 95 3.04 5.18 13.05
N ALA A 96 2.88 6.06 12.07
CA ALA A 96 3.40 5.83 10.73
C ALA A 96 4.93 5.77 10.77
N GLN A 97 5.48 4.83 10.02
CA GLN A 97 6.90 4.64 9.87
C GLN A 97 7.31 5.14 8.48
N VAL A 98 8.18 6.16 8.43
CA VAL A 98 8.76 6.65 7.18
C VAL A 98 10.03 5.85 6.88
N GLY A 99 10.11 5.24 5.70
CA GLY A 99 11.21 4.34 5.32
C GLY A 99 12.54 5.05 5.03
N ARG A 100 12.51 6.28 4.51
CA ARG A 100 13.71 7.11 4.30
C ARG A 100 13.67 8.36 5.16
N ARG A 101 14.02 8.22 6.43
CA ARG A 101 14.11 9.36 7.35
C ARG A 101 15.23 10.34 6.99
N GLU A 102 16.21 9.91 6.21
CA GLU A 102 17.23 10.80 5.65
C GLU A 102 16.68 11.75 4.57
N LEU A 103 15.57 11.39 3.92
CA LEU A 103 14.88 12.24 2.93
C LEU A 103 13.67 12.96 3.54
N TYR A 104 12.93 12.25 4.40
CA TYR A 104 11.71 12.71 5.04
C TYR A 104 11.82 12.49 6.56
N PRO A 105 12.44 13.42 7.31
CA PRO A 105 12.77 13.21 8.73
C PRO A 105 11.55 12.99 9.62
N THR A 106 10.39 13.52 9.24
CA THR A 106 9.12 13.41 9.98
C THR A 106 7.98 13.02 9.06
N TRP A 107 6.85 12.62 9.66
CA TRP A 107 5.61 12.35 8.92
C TRP A 107 5.11 13.59 8.17
N GLU A 108 5.26 14.77 8.75
CA GLU A 108 4.85 16.04 8.15
C GLU A 108 5.67 16.35 6.90
N ALA A 109 6.99 16.15 6.93
CA ALA A 109 7.86 16.32 5.76
C ALA A 109 7.54 15.31 4.64
N PHE A 110 7.20 14.08 5.02
CA PHE A 110 6.71 13.07 4.08
C PHE A 110 5.38 13.51 3.43
N LEU A 111 4.40 13.90 4.25
CA LEU A 111 3.08 14.33 3.79
C LEU A 111 3.13 15.57 2.92
N GLU A 112 4.00 16.53 3.21
CA GLU A 112 4.17 17.73 2.40
C GLU A 112 4.51 17.36 0.95
N THR A 113 5.46 16.43 0.75
CA THR A 113 5.83 15.97 -0.59
C THR A 113 4.74 15.09 -1.19
N PHE A 114 4.19 14.14 -0.42
CA PHE A 114 3.08 13.29 -0.86
C PHE A 114 1.89 14.11 -1.39
N CYS A 115 1.48 15.15 -0.67
CA CYS A 115 0.35 15.99 -1.08
C CYS A 115 0.69 16.91 -2.26
N ARG A 116 1.97 17.27 -2.42
CA ARG A 116 2.41 18.14 -3.52
C ARG A 116 2.39 17.41 -4.87
N VAL A 117 2.86 16.17 -4.91
CA VAL A 117 3.08 15.43 -6.17
C VAL A 117 2.05 14.34 -6.42
N GLY A 118 1.31 13.94 -5.39
CA GLY A 118 0.42 12.80 -5.44
C GLY A 118 1.02 11.58 -4.74
N GLY A 119 0.13 10.67 -4.38
CA GLY A 119 0.53 9.38 -3.87
C GLY A 119 -0.60 8.38 -3.81
N VAL A 120 -0.23 7.16 -3.43
CA VAL A 120 -1.10 5.99 -3.33
C VAL A 120 -0.98 5.35 -1.96
N ILE A 121 -2.08 4.73 -1.52
CA ILE A 121 -2.14 3.79 -0.40
C ILE A 121 -2.39 2.39 -0.97
N GLU A 122 -1.57 1.41 -0.62
CA GLU A 122 -1.73 0.02 -1.04
C GLU A 122 -1.72 -0.94 0.15
N ALA A 123 -2.57 -1.98 0.08
CA ALA A 123 -2.55 -3.08 1.02
C ALA A 123 -1.27 -3.90 0.87
N VAL A 124 -0.56 -4.13 1.97
CA VAL A 124 0.58 -5.06 2.01
C VAL A 124 0.06 -6.47 2.32
N PRO A 125 0.32 -7.47 1.46
CA PRO A 125 -0.09 -8.85 1.70
C PRO A 125 0.64 -9.43 2.93
N ASN A 126 -0.08 -10.19 3.75
CA ASN A 126 0.43 -10.76 5.02
C ASN A 126 1.58 -11.76 4.85
N ALA A 127 1.79 -12.30 3.64
CA ALA A 127 2.79 -13.33 3.34
C ALA A 127 3.48 -13.11 1.98
N ALA A 128 3.73 -11.85 1.58
CA ALA A 128 4.60 -11.63 0.42
C ALA A 128 6.00 -12.15 0.72
N CYS A 129 6.41 -13.16 -0.04
CA CYS A 129 7.76 -13.74 0.08
C CYS A 129 8.77 -12.98 -0.78
N ASP A 130 8.36 -12.38 -1.90
CA ASP A 130 9.27 -11.81 -2.90
C ASP A 130 8.59 -10.75 -3.79
N CYS A 131 9.38 -10.09 -4.65
CA CYS A 131 8.98 -9.03 -5.57
C CYS A 131 9.52 -9.28 -6.99
N PRO A 132 8.90 -10.18 -7.78
CA PRO A 132 9.30 -10.41 -9.16
C PRO A 132 8.89 -9.23 -10.05
N SER A 133 9.65 -8.99 -11.11
CA SER A 133 9.39 -7.95 -12.11
C SER A 133 9.75 -8.41 -13.51
N ALA A 134 9.02 -7.89 -14.49
CA ALA A 134 9.19 -8.16 -15.91
C ALA A 134 9.49 -6.85 -16.65
N ASN A 135 10.54 -6.84 -17.46
CA ASN A 135 10.89 -5.71 -18.31
C ASN A 135 10.38 -5.99 -19.73
N LEU A 136 9.56 -5.09 -20.24
CA LEU A 136 8.95 -5.17 -21.56
C LEU A 136 9.61 -4.16 -22.52
N LEU A 137 9.93 -4.61 -23.74
CA LEU A 137 10.27 -3.74 -24.85
C LEU A 137 8.97 -3.43 -25.61
N ILE A 138 8.65 -2.14 -25.71
CA ILE A 138 7.53 -1.64 -26.53
C ILE A 138 8.15 -1.00 -27.77
N GLU A 139 7.95 -1.62 -28.94
CA GLU A 139 8.48 -1.15 -30.21
C GLU A 139 7.65 0.02 -30.77
N PRO A 140 8.22 0.92 -31.60
CA PRO A 140 7.47 2.02 -32.23
C PRO A 140 6.25 1.56 -33.05
N GLY A 141 6.27 0.34 -33.57
CA GLY A 141 5.15 -0.28 -34.30
C GLY A 141 4.05 -0.85 -33.40
N GLY A 142 4.17 -0.76 -32.07
CA GLY A 142 3.22 -1.29 -31.10
C GLY A 142 3.46 -2.74 -30.69
N GLY A 143 4.52 -3.39 -31.17
CA GLY A 143 4.94 -4.72 -30.72
C GLY A 143 5.41 -4.67 -29.26
N VAL A 144 5.01 -5.66 -28.46
CA VAL A 144 5.44 -5.80 -27.06
C VAL A 144 6.17 -7.13 -26.87
N VAL A 145 7.40 -7.07 -26.36
CA VAL A 145 8.26 -8.24 -26.17
C VAL A 145 8.76 -8.30 -24.75
N LEU A 146 8.60 -9.45 -24.08
CA LEU A 146 9.21 -9.71 -22.79
C LEU A 146 10.73 -9.82 -22.94
N HIS A 147 11.48 -8.85 -22.41
CA HIS A 147 12.94 -8.77 -22.55
C HIS A 147 13.68 -9.51 -21.43
N SER A 148 13.26 -9.31 -20.18
CA SER A 148 13.90 -9.94 -19.02
C SER A 148 12.98 -10.00 -17.82
N THR A 149 13.33 -10.81 -16.83
CA THR A 149 12.65 -10.89 -15.53
C THR A 149 13.69 -10.84 -14.40
N HIS A 150 13.34 -10.29 -13.25
CA HIS A 150 14.23 -10.25 -12.09
C HIS A 150 13.45 -10.22 -10.78
N ASP A 151 14.05 -10.67 -9.69
CA ASP A 151 13.55 -10.46 -8.33
C ASP A 151 14.22 -9.25 -7.71
N HIS A 152 13.43 -8.38 -7.08
CA HIS A 152 13.96 -7.29 -6.27
C HIS A 152 14.29 -7.76 -4.86
N LEU A 153 15.49 -7.42 -4.39
CA LEU A 153 15.93 -7.65 -3.02
C LEU A 153 15.69 -6.38 -2.20
N TRP A 154 14.79 -6.49 -1.22
CA TRP A 154 14.40 -5.40 -0.34
C TRP A 154 14.83 -5.65 1.10
N THR A 155 15.13 -4.58 1.83
CA THR A 155 15.19 -4.63 3.31
C THR A 155 13.77 -4.61 3.91
N ALA A 156 13.66 -4.93 5.20
CA ALA A 156 12.38 -4.93 5.92
C ALA A 156 11.68 -3.55 5.98
N ASP A 157 12.45 -2.47 5.86
CA ASP A 157 12.00 -1.07 5.77
C ASP A 157 11.83 -0.59 4.30
N TYR A 158 11.64 -1.52 3.37
CA TYR A 158 11.38 -1.26 1.95
C TYR A 158 12.52 -0.51 1.25
N ARG A 159 13.78 -0.82 1.57
CA ARG A 159 14.94 -0.37 0.78
C ARG A 159 15.30 -1.32 -0.32
N HIS A 160 15.28 -0.84 -1.55
CA HIS A 160 15.84 -1.60 -2.66
C HIS A 160 17.35 -1.72 -2.49
N VAL A 161 17.87 -2.94 -2.46
CA VAL A 161 19.29 -3.23 -2.29
C VAL A 161 19.91 -3.65 -3.62
N ALA A 162 19.28 -4.62 -4.28
CA ALA A 162 19.80 -5.24 -5.49
C ALA A 162 18.68 -5.99 -6.23
N ALA A 163 19.00 -6.57 -7.38
CA ALA A 163 18.12 -7.44 -8.12
C ALA A 163 18.84 -8.73 -8.56
N ALA A 164 18.12 -9.84 -8.62
CA ALA A 164 18.61 -11.11 -9.13
C ALA A 164 17.92 -11.45 -10.47
N CYS A 165 18.70 -11.69 -11.51
CA CYS A 165 18.21 -12.04 -12.85
C CYS A 165 18.68 -13.45 -13.24
N PRO A 166 17.81 -14.34 -13.73
CA PRO A 166 16.36 -14.15 -13.88
C PRO A 166 15.59 -14.27 -12.55
N GLN A 167 14.33 -13.84 -12.54
CA GLN A 167 13.44 -14.07 -11.37
C GLN A 167 13.23 -15.56 -11.12
N ARG A 168 13.13 -15.95 -9.85
CA ARG A 168 12.89 -17.32 -9.38
C ARG A 168 11.76 -17.43 -8.36
N SER A 169 11.21 -16.30 -7.91
CA SER A 169 10.20 -16.28 -6.85
C SER A 169 8.77 -16.61 -7.32
N ALA A 170 8.50 -16.47 -8.61
CA ALA A 170 7.21 -16.80 -9.21
C ALA A 170 7.36 -17.77 -10.39
N ALA A 171 6.26 -18.46 -10.75
CA ALA A 171 6.25 -19.31 -11.92
C ALA A 171 6.47 -18.49 -13.20
N HIS A 172 7.45 -18.89 -14.03
CA HIS A 172 7.78 -18.16 -15.27
C HIS A 172 6.58 -17.97 -16.21
N ALA A 173 5.70 -18.98 -16.32
CA ALA A 173 4.48 -18.87 -17.10
C ALA A 173 3.56 -17.77 -16.56
N ALA A 174 3.36 -17.69 -15.24
CA ALA A 174 2.54 -16.64 -14.63
C ALA A 174 3.11 -15.23 -14.88
N VAL A 175 4.44 -15.07 -14.78
CA VAL A 175 5.11 -13.78 -15.05
C VAL A 175 4.98 -13.40 -16.53
N ARG A 176 5.16 -14.36 -17.44
CA ARG A 176 5.00 -14.14 -18.88
C ARG A 176 3.56 -13.77 -19.24
N ASP A 177 2.59 -14.53 -18.72
CA ASP A 177 1.17 -14.34 -19.05
C ASP A 177 0.64 -13.02 -18.46
N ALA A 178 1.18 -12.56 -17.34
CA ALA A 178 0.87 -11.24 -16.78
C ALA A 178 1.53 -10.07 -17.54
N ALA A 179 2.54 -10.36 -18.35
CA ALA A 179 3.33 -9.37 -19.10
C ALA A 179 2.95 -9.30 -20.59
N ALA A 180 2.01 -10.13 -21.03
CA ALA A 180 1.42 -10.14 -22.37
C ALA A 180 0.08 -9.39 -22.38
#